data_AF-A0A645IAZ8-F1
#
_entry.id   AF-A0A645IAZ8-F1
#
_cell.length_a   1.000
_cell.length_b   1.000
_cell.length_c   1.000
_cell.angle_alpha   90.00
_cell.angle_beta   90.00
_cell.angle_gamma   90.00
#
_symmetry.space_group_name_H-M   'P 1'
#
loop_
_entity.id
_entity.type
_entity.pdbx_description
1 polymer ?
#
loop_
_entity_poly.entity_id
_entity_poly.type
_entity_poly.pdbx_seq_one_letter_code
_entity_poly.pdbx_strand_id
1 'polypeptide(L)'
;MILNVALNYGGRDEIVHAVREIMEEGTAPGDVTEEMISAHLYTRDLPDPDIMIRTGGESRLSNFLLWQNAYTEFFFDDIWWPDFDDDAFYKLIEAYQQRNRRFGTA
;
A
#
# COMPACT_ATOMS: atom_id res chain seq x y z
N MET A 1 -5.36 -16.99 3.65
CA MET A 1 -5.93 -15.85 2.91
C MET A 1 -6.30 -14.78 3.91
N ILE A 2 -5.84 -13.54 3.71
CA ILE A 2 -6.16 -12.37 4.55
C ILE A 2 -6.87 -11.37 3.65
N LEU A 3 -7.94 -10.75 4.14
CA LEU A 3 -8.65 -9.67 3.45
C LEU A 3 -8.71 -8.45 4.39
N ASN A 4 -8.15 -7.34 3.95
CA ASN A 4 -8.22 -6.06 4.66
C ASN A 4 -9.23 -5.16 3.97
N VAL A 5 -10.24 -4.71 4.71
CA VAL A 5 -11.24 -3.77 4.21
C VAL A 5 -10.98 -2.40 4.83
N ALA A 6 -10.51 -1.45 4.02
CA ALA A 6 -10.14 -0.12 4.44
C ALA A 6 -11.38 0.80 4.52
N LEU A 7 -12.09 0.78 5.66
CA LEU A 7 -13.27 1.61 5.92
C LEU A 7 -12.90 2.87 6.72
N ASN A 8 -13.32 4.04 6.23
CA ASN A 8 -12.91 5.34 6.80
C ASN A 8 -11.38 5.47 6.95
N TYR A 9 -10.66 4.85 6.02
CA TYR A 9 -9.20 4.79 6.04
C TYR A 9 -8.59 5.96 5.27
N GLY A 10 -7.45 6.45 5.75
CA GLY A 10 -6.56 7.32 4.99
C GLY A 10 -5.11 7.19 5.46
N GLY A 11 -4.18 7.04 4.53
CA GLY A 11 -2.76 6.82 4.84
C GLY A 11 -2.12 7.94 5.66
N ARG A 12 -2.52 9.20 5.43
CA ARG A 12 -2.08 10.31 6.31
C ARG A 12 -2.55 10.16 7.75
N ASP A 13 -3.80 9.72 7.95
CA ASP A 13 -4.35 9.53 9.28
C ASP A 13 -3.66 8.35 9.99
N GLU A 14 -3.44 7.26 9.27
CA GLU A 14 -2.69 6.09 9.73
C GLU A 14 -1.26 6.47 10.18
N ILE A 15 -0.52 7.24 9.36
CA ILE A 15 0.83 7.70 9.73
C ILE A 15 0.79 8.59 10.98
N VAL A 16 -0.17 9.51 11.07
CA VAL A 16 -0.33 10.37 12.26
C VAL A 16 -0.64 9.53 13.50
N HIS A 17 -1.48 8.50 13.38
CA HIS A 17 -1.78 7.58 14.46
C HIS A 17 -0.53 6.80 14.90
N ALA A 18 0.23 6.22 13.96
CA ALA A 18 1.46 5.50 14.26
C ALA A 18 2.49 6.37 15.00
N VAL A 19 2.67 7.62 14.54
CA VAL A 19 3.57 8.58 15.21
C VAL A 19 3.09 8.91 16.63
N ARG A 20 1.78 9.04 16.86
CA ARG A 20 1.24 9.29 18.20
C ARG A 20 1.50 8.12 19.15
N GLU A 21 1.28 6.88 18.70
CA GLU A 21 1.57 5.68 19.49
C GLU A 21 3.05 5.63 19.90
N ILE A 22 3.98 5.84 18.95
CA ILE A 22 5.43 5.86 19.22
C ILE A 22 5.80 6.92 20.27
N MET A 23 5.16 8.09 20.22
CA MET A 23 5.37 9.16 21.20
C MET A 23 4.84 8.80 22.58
N GLU A 24 3.69 8.12 22.65
CA GLU A 24 3.07 7.67 23.91
C GLU A 24 3.90 6.57 24.59
N GLU A 25 4.61 5.75 23.82
CA GLU A 25 5.59 4.79 24.33
C GLU A 25 6.87 5.44 24.92
N GLY A 26 7.07 6.74 24.70
CA GLY A 26 8.20 7.48 25.23
C GLY A 26 9.50 7.26 24.46
N THR A 27 9.41 6.83 23.19
CA THR A 27 10.57 6.66 22.32
C THR A 27 11.29 7.99 22.09
N ALA A 28 12.61 8.03 22.26
CA ALA A 28 13.37 9.23 21.99
C ALA A 28 13.38 9.51 20.48
N PRO A 29 13.31 10.78 20.04
CA PRO A 29 13.25 11.11 18.60
C PRO A 29 14.37 10.52 17.74
N GLY A 30 15.56 10.29 18.32
CA GLY A 30 16.70 9.70 17.62
C GLY A 30 16.61 8.18 17.42
N ASP A 31 15.69 7.51 18.12
CA ASP A 31 15.51 6.06 18.07
C ASP A 31 14.36 5.63 17.14
N VAL A 32 13.66 6.60 16.52
CA VAL A 32 12.56 6.33 15.59
C VAL A 32 13.11 5.84 14.26
N THR A 33 12.67 4.67 13.81
CA THR A 33 13.07 4.05 12.53
C THR A 33 11.87 3.77 11.62
N GLU A 34 12.13 3.45 10.35
CA GLU A 34 11.08 3.05 9.40
C GLU A 34 10.39 1.75 9.84
N GLU A 35 11.14 0.80 10.40
CA GLU A 35 10.60 -0.44 10.96
C GLU A 35 9.68 -0.17 12.14
N MET A 36 10.06 0.79 13.00
CA MET A 36 9.23 1.20 14.12
C MET A 36 7.92 1.83 13.65
N ILE A 37 7.96 2.72 12.65
CA ILE A 37 6.73 3.28 12.06
C ILE A 37 5.87 2.15 11.50
N SER A 38 6.45 1.24 10.72
CA SER A 38 5.75 0.10 10.11
C SER A 38 5.07 -0.80 11.14
N ALA A 39 5.69 -1.01 12.30
CA ALA A 39 5.13 -1.79 13.41
C ALA A 39 3.91 -1.13 14.08
N HIS A 40 3.72 0.18 13.89
CA HIS A 40 2.63 0.98 14.45
C HIS A 40 1.55 1.38 13.44
N LEU A 41 1.66 0.98 12.17
CA LEU A 41 0.60 1.17 11.18
C LEU A 41 -0.56 0.20 11.42
N TYR A 42 -1.75 0.51 10.88
CA TYR A 42 -2.90 -0.40 10.95
C TYR A 42 -2.63 -1.72 10.22
N THR A 43 -1.72 -1.70 9.24
CA THR A 43 -1.27 -2.87 8.48
C THR A 43 -0.06 -3.59 9.07
N ARG A 44 0.30 -3.34 10.34
CA ARG A 44 1.42 -4.05 11.00
C ARG A 44 1.30 -5.57 10.81
N ASP A 45 2.45 -6.24 10.78
CA ASP A 45 2.60 -7.69 10.53
C ASP A 45 2.17 -8.16 9.13
N LEU A 46 1.75 -7.26 8.24
CA LEU A 46 1.49 -7.56 6.84
C LEU A 46 2.64 -7.10 5.96
N PRO A 47 2.96 -7.83 4.88
CA PRO A 47 3.91 -7.33 3.88
C PRO A 47 3.30 -6.15 3.11
N ASP A 48 4.17 -5.32 2.55
CA ASP A 48 3.76 -4.30 1.59
C ASP A 48 3.09 -4.94 0.36
N PRO A 49 2.15 -4.23 -0.30
CA PRO A 49 1.53 -4.73 -1.51
C PRO A 49 2.56 -4.89 -2.64
N ASP A 50 2.55 -6.04 -3.30
CA ASP A 50 3.30 -6.22 -4.54
C ASP A 50 2.72 -5.37 -5.69
N ILE A 51 1.38 -5.26 -5.73
CA ILE A 51 0.61 -4.60 -6.78
C ILE A 51 -0.48 -3.74 -6.15
N MET A 52 -0.64 -2.53 -6.65
CA MET A 52 -1.81 -1.68 -6.38
C MET A 52 -2.57 -1.44 -7.68
N ILE A 53 -3.85 -1.84 -7.66
CA ILE A 53 -4.74 -1.76 -8.81
C ILE A 53 -5.74 -0.64 -8.55
N ARG A 54 -5.90 0.26 -9.51
CA ARG A 54 -6.91 1.32 -9.49
C ARG A 54 -7.64 1.40 -10.81
N THR A 55 -8.92 1.09 -10.75
CA THR A 55 -9.90 1.15 -11.84
C THR A 55 -10.52 2.56 -11.96
N GLY A 56 -11.15 2.85 -13.09
CA GLY A 56 -11.92 4.07 -13.34
C GLY A 56 -11.12 5.23 -13.92
N GLY A 57 -9.97 4.96 -14.54
CA GLY A 57 -9.20 5.90 -15.37
C GLY A 57 -8.43 6.99 -14.63
N GLU A 58 -8.31 6.88 -13.30
CA GLU A 58 -7.67 7.90 -12.46
C GLU A 58 -6.28 7.48 -12.00
N SER A 59 -5.24 8.18 -12.45
CA SER A 59 -3.84 7.90 -12.10
C SER A 59 -3.39 8.63 -10.83
N ARG A 60 -3.97 8.28 -9.68
CA ARG A 60 -3.61 8.83 -8.36
C ARG A 60 -3.80 7.78 -7.25
N LEU A 61 -3.15 7.96 -6.10
CA LEU A 61 -3.37 7.07 -4.93
C LEU A 61 -4.58 7.46 -4.09
N SER A 62 -4.97 8.74 -4.11
CA SER A 62 -6.06 9.26 -3.27
C SER A 62 -5.92 8.90 -1.78
N ASN A 63 -4.71 9.08 -1.21
CA ASN A 63 -4.45 8.83 0.22
C ASN A 63 -4.59 7.36 0.65
N PHE A 64 -4.49 6.41 -0.29
CA PHE A 64 -4.56 4.97 0.00
C PHE A 64 -3.16 4.36 0.21
N LEU A 65 -2.95 3.67 1.35
CA LEU A 65 -1.73 2.95 1.72
C LEU A 65 -0.44 3.71 1.36
N LEU A 66 -0.30 4.94 1.87
CA LEU A 66 0.76 5.85 1.43
C LEU A 66 2.17 5.37 1.81
N TRP A 67 2.30 4.73 2.97
CA TRP A 67 3.57 4.18 3.44
C TRP A 67 3.90 2.87 2.72
N GLN A 68 2.93 1.97 2.71
CA GLN A 68 3.07 0.61 2.20
C GLN A 68 3.27 0.56 0.69
N ASN A 69 2.77 1.56 -0.05
CA ASN A 69 2.94 1.64 -1.50
C ASN A 69 4.31 2.17 -1.97
N ALA A 70 5.28 2.39 -1.08
CA ALA A 70 6.56 3.02 -1.43
C ALA A 70 7.31 2.30 -2.56
N TYR A 71 7.20 0.96 -2.62
CA TYR A 71 7.85 0.10 -3.62
C TYR A 71 6.87 -0.76 -4.42
N THR A 72 5.57 -0.47 -4.31
CA THR A 72 4.51 -1.21 -4.99
C THR A 72 4.44 -0.86 -6.47
N GLU A 73 4.14 -1.84 -7.32
CA GLU A 73 3.85 -1.57 -8.72
C GLU A 73 2.40 -1.09 -8.91
N PHE A 74 2.23 0.06 -9.56
CA PHE A 74 0.92 0.65 -9.81
C PHE A 74 0.35 0.25 -11.17
N PHE A 75 -0.89 -0.24 -11.16
CA PHE A 75 -1.71 -0.47 -12.34
C PHE A 75 -2.94 0.44 -12.29
N PHE A 76 -2.97 1.42 -13.20
CA PHE A 76 -4.12 2.27 -13.42
C PHE A 76 -4.82 1.80 -14.70
N ASP A 77 -6.10 1.47 -14.60
CA ASP A 77 -6.91 0.96 -15.71
C ASP A 77 -8.18 1.80 -15.87
N ASP A 78 -8.60 1.98 -17.12
CA ASP A 78 -9.80 2.73 -17.50
C ASP A 78 -11.09 1.94 -17.26
N ILE A 79 -11.00 0.61 -17.07
CA ILE A 79 -12.14 -0.24 -16.72
C ILE A 79 -12.81 0.24 -15.44
N TRP A 80 -14.14 0.22 -15.37
CA TRP A 80 -14.87 0.59 -14.16
C TRP A 80 -14.88 -0.56 -13.16
N TRP A 81 -14.89 -0.25 -11.86
CA TRP A 81 -14.87 -1.27 -10.80
C TRP A 81 -15.95 -2.36 -10.94
N PRO A 82 -17.23 -2.04 -11.26
CA PRO A 82 -18.25 -3.07 -11.46
C PRO A 82 -18.00 -3.99 -12.67
N ASP A 83 -17.18 -3.55 -13.62
CA ASP A 83 -16.83 -4.27 -14.84
C ASP A 83 -15.49 -5.03 -14.71
N PHE A 84 -14.75 -4.84 -13.61
CA PHE A 84 -13.47 -5.53 -13.36
C PHE A 84 -13.71 -6.98 -12.95
N ASP A 85 -13.57 -7.89 -13.92
CA ASP A 85 -13.80 -9.33 -13.76
C ASP A 85 -12.50 -10.14 -13.67
N ASP A 86 -12.65 -11.47 -13.60
CA ASP A 86 -11.53 -12.41 -13.51
C ASP A 86 -10.58 -12.30 -14.73
N ASP A 87 -11.12 -12.08 -15.93
CA ASP A 87 -10.32 -11.95 -17.16
C ASP A 87 -9.46 -10.69 -17.13
N ALA A 88 -10.01 -9.57 -16.65
CA ALA A 88 -9.26 -8.33 -16.42
C ALA A 88 -8.15 -8.55 -15.37
N PHE A 89 -8.47 -9.23 -14.27
CA PHE A 89 -7.49 -9.57 -13.24
C PHE A 89 -6.34 -10.43 -13.77
N TYR A 90 -6.63 -11.51 -14.51
CA TYR A 90 -5.58 -12.39 -15.04
C TYR A 90 -4.66 -11.68 -16.03
N LYS A 91 -5.20 -10.83 -16.90
CA LYS A 91 -4.40 -10.00 -17.82
C LYS A 91 -3.44 -9.08 -17.06
N LEU A 92 -3.91 -8.49 -15.96
CA LEU A 92 -3.10 -7.63 -15.12
C LEU A 92 -1.97 -8.42 -14.45
N ILE A 93 -2.26 -9.60 -13.90
CA ILE A 93 -1.24 -10.47 -13.30
C ILE A 93 -0.20 -10.91 -14.33
N GLU A 94 -0.61 -11.25 -15.55
CA GLU A 94 0.31 -11.57 -16.63
C GLU A 94 1.24 -10.39 -16.95
N ALA A 95 0.69 -9.18 -17.06
CA ALA A 95 1.47 -7.96 -17.28
C ALA A 95 2.49 -7.71 -16.15
N TYR A 96 2.09 -7.90 -14.89
CA TYR A 96 2.98 -7.80 -13.74
C TYR A 96 4.12 -8.83 -13.77
N GLN A 97 3.83 -10.07 -14.14
CA GLN A 97 4.84 -11.14 -14.21
C GLN A 97 5.85 -10.94 -15.33
N GLN A 98 5.46 -10.30 -16.43
CA GLN A 98 6.34 -10.03 -17.58
C GLN A 98 7.30 -8.86 -17.33
N ARG A 99 7.11 -8.07 -16.27
CA ARG A 99 8.00 -6.97 -15.93
C ARG A 99 9.38 -7.49 -15.53
N ASN A 100 10.40 -6.95 -16.19
CA ASN A 100 11.78 -7.22 -15.81
C ASN A 100 12.10 -6.41 -14.55
N ARG A 101 12.03 -7.07 -13.39
CA ARG A 101 12.27 -6.43 -12.09
C ARG A 101 13.71 -5.95 -12.05
N ARG A 102 13.90 -4.64 -12.02
CA ARG A 102 15.19 -4.07 -11.65
C ARG A 102 15.35 -4.32 -10.17
N PHE A 103 16.26 -5.22 -9.79
CA PHE A 103 16.72 -5.30 -8.41
C PHE A 103 17.36 -3.95 -8.08
N GLY A 104 16.56 -3.04 -7.53
CA GLY A 104 17.09 -1.92 -6.77
C GLY A 104 17.78 -2.55 -5.56
N THR A 105 19.06 -2.25 -5.37
CA THR A 105 19.69 -2.41 -4.06
C THR A 105 18.98 -1.44 -3.12
N ALA A 106 17.92 -1.91 -2.47
CA ALA A 106 17.43 -1.32 -1.24
C ALA A 106 18.42 -1.68 -0.13
#